data_AF-A0A955WBZ9-F1
#
_entry.id   AF-A0A955WBZ9-F1
#
_cell.length_a   1.000
_cell.length_b   1.000
_cell.length_c   1.000
_cell.angle_alpha   90.00
_cell.angle_beta   90.00
_cell.angle_gamma   90.00
#
_symmetry.space_group_name_H-M   'P 1'
#
loop_
_entity.id
_entity.type
_entity.pdbx_description
1 polymer ?
#
loop_
_entity_poly.entity_id
_entity_poly.type
_entity_poly.pdbx_seq_one_letter_code
_entity_poly.pdbx_strand_id
1 'polypeptide(L)'
;MRLRQEASVGIGSILLLQVLLSALGIVLLTRMGPAIEHILQDNVFSSLAVEEMLAILAEPNVAESEASHQRFEDALRRAQDNVTEADETPLVAAVSAGRVQALAGDPMARRDVIAALRALARVNHDSMARADRRARRLGTAGAWAAAMLGALALALGIMVYRRLRLRLELPVEILRHTLERVREGDLRARCVVSAGPVEVRQIARDLNAVLDRWFTESAHAKSSPARREATELRRLLAWALDQQQLPTLVLDAEGNTVAMNQAMQELEPPQIDATGAVAEGWVARDLDGTSLRLVQRAV
;
A
#
# COMPACT_ATOMS: atom_id res chain seq x y z
N MET A 1 -11.36 -1.47 19.73
CA MET A 1 -11.73 -2.39 18.63
C MET A 1 -11.89 -1.71 17.26
N ARG A 2 -11.59 -0.42 17.11
CA ARG A 2 -11.70 0.36 15.88
C ARG A 2 -10.53 0.15 14.93
N LEU A 3 -9.32 -0.16 15.41
CA LEU A 3 -8.15 -0.44 14.56
C LEU A 3 -8.34 -1.67 13.67
N ARG A 4 -8.82 -2.78 14.25
CA ARG A 4 -9.15 -4.01 13.51
C ARG A 4 -10.25 -3.73 12.47
N GLN A 5 -11.24 -2.93 12.84
CA GLN A 5 -12.32 -2.52 11.95
C GLN A 5 -11.81 -1.66 10.78
N GLU A 6 -11.03 -0.61 11.04
CA GLU A 6 -10.43 0.24 9.99
C GLU A 6 -9.51 -0.56 9.06
N ALA A 7 -8.68 -1.46 9.61
CA ALA A 7 -7.80 -2.32 8.82
C ALA A 7 -8.60 -3.34 7.99
N SER A 8 -9.61 -3.98 8.58
CA SER A 8 -10.47 -4.93 7.87
C SER A 8 -11.30 -4.28 6.77
N VAL A 9 -11.73 -3.03 6.95
CA VAL A 9 -12.41 -2.25 5.91
C VAL A 9 -11.43 -1.89 4.79
N GLY A 10 -10.20 -1.49 5.11
CA GLY A 10 -9.16 -1.23 4.12
C GLY A 10 -8.84 -2.46 3.26
N ILE A 11 -8.45 -3.56 3.91
CA ILE A 11 -8.10 -4.83 3.23
C ILE A 11 -9.31 -5.41 2.51
N GLY A 12 -10.48 -5.42 3.16
CA GLY A 12 -11.74 -5.90 2.58
C GLY A 12 -12.16 -5.10 1.35
N SER A 13 -11.97 -3.78 1.37
CA SER A 13 -12.26 -2.93 0.20
C SER A 13 -11.33 -3.21 -0.98
N ILE A 14 -10.04 -3.48 -0.74
CA ILE A 14 -9.08 -3.86 -1.79
C ILE A 14 -9.44 -5.22 -2.38
N LEU A 15 -9.73 -6.22 -1.54
CA LEU A 15 -10.12 -7.56 -2.01
C LEU A 15 -11.42 -7.52 -2.80
N LEU A 16 -12.43 -6.78 -2.32
CA LEU A 16 -13.68 -6.60 -3.04
C LEU A 16 -13.46 -5.93 -4.39
N LEU A 17 -12.63 -4.88 -4.43
CA LEU A 17 -12.26 -4.18 -5.66
C LEU A 17 -11.56 -5.12 -6.64
N GLN A 18 -10.64 -5.97 -6.17
CA GLN A 18 -9.95 -6.95 -7.00
C GLN A 18 -10.93 -7.96 -7.61
N VAL A 19 -11.89 -8.46 -6.82
CA VAL A 19 -12.92 -9.38 -7.32
C VAL A 19 -13.79 -8.70 -8.37
N LEU A 20 -14.20 -7.45 -8.15
CA LEU A 20 -14.97 -6.67 -9.11
C LEU A 20 -14.21 -6.44 -10.43
N LEU A 21 -12.92 -6.12 -10.35
CA LEU A 21 -12.06 -5.98 -11.53
C LEU A 21 -11.94 -7.28 -12.32
N SER A 22 -11.70 -8.40 -11.64
CA SER A 22 -11.60 -9.71 -12.27
C SER A 22 -12.93 -10.11 -12.93
N ALA A 23 -14.04 -9.99 -12.21
CA ALA A 23 -15.37 -10.30 -12.74
C ALA A 23 -15.70 -9.44 -13.96
N LEU A 24 -15.37 -8.15 -13.91
CA LEU A 24 -15.60 -7.25 -15.03
C LEU A 24 -14.71 -7.57 -16.24
N GLY A 25 -13.44 -7.90 -16.02
CA GLY A 25 -12.55 -8.34 -17.08
C GLY A 25 -13.12 -9.56 -17.81
N ILE A 26 -13.65 -10.52 -17.04
CA ILE A 26 -14.35 -11.69 -17.59
C ILE A 26 -15.59 -11.26 -18.39
N VAL A 27 -16.44 -10.38 -17.86
CA VAL A 27 -17.66 -9.90 -18.55
C VAL A 27 -17.32 -9.16 -19.85
N LEU A 28 -16.26 -8.36 -19.86
CA LEU A 28 -15.82 -7.63 -21.05
C LEU A 28 -15.31 -8.60 -22.13
N LEU A 29 -14.55 -9.63 -21.74
CA LEU A 29 -14.06 -10.66 -22.65
C LEU A 29 -15.22 -11.53 -23.19
N THR A 30 -16.18 -11.92 -22.35
CA THR A 30 -17.31 -12.77 -22.75
C THR A 30 -18.34 -12.03 -23.61
N ARG A 31 -18.47 -10.70 -23.50
CA ARG A 31 -19.35 -9.91 -24.38
C ARG A 31 -18.83 -9.74 -25.81
N MET A 32 -17.53 -9.93 -26.06
CA MET A 32 -16.96 -9.72 -27.40
C MET A 32 -17.05 -10.94 -28.31
N GLY A 33 -16.96 -12.16 -27.77
CA GLY A 33 -16.89 -13.39 -28.57
C GLY A 33 -18.17 -13.77 -29.33
N PRO A 34 -19.34 -13.89 -28.66
CA PRO A 34 -20.48 -14.59 -29.25
C PRO A 34 -21.19 -13.85 -30.40
N ALA A 35 -21.21 -12.52 -30.39
CA ALA A 35 -21.95 -11.73 -31.37
C ALA A 35 -21.21 -11.58 -32.71
N ILE A 36 -19.90 -11.82 -32.72
CA ILE A 36 -19.04 -11.66 -33.91
C ILE A 36 -18.92 -13.00 -34.63
N GLU A 37 -18.68 -14.07 -33.88
CA GLU A 37 -18.41 -15.39 -34.43
C GLU A 37 -19.61 -15.95 -35.21
N HIS A 38 -20.83 -15.83 -34.66
CA HIS A 38 -22.02 -16.37 -35.31
C HIS A 38 -22.39 -15.60 -36.59
N ILE A 39 -22.27 -14.26 -36.56
CA ILE A 39 -22.54 -13.42 -37.73
C ILE A 39 -21.49 -13.61 -38.82
N LEU A 40 -20.22 -13.86 -38.48
CA LEU A 40 -19.18 -14.14 -39.48
C LEU A 40 -19.34 -15.52 -40.12
N GLN A 41 -19.65 -16.55 -39.33
CA GLN A 41 -19.80 -17.91 -39.85
C GLN A 41 -20.97 -18.01 -40.85
N ASP A 42 -22.16 -17.52 -40.49
CA ASP A 42 -23.35 -17.62 -41.33
C ASP A 42 -23.20 -16.80 -42.64
N ASN A 43 -22.59 -15.61 -42.55
CA ASN A 43 -22.37 -14.76 -43.72
C ASN A 43 -21.29 -15.31 -44.66
N VAL A 44 -20.26 -16.00 -44.13
CA VAL A 44 -19.24 -16.68 -44.96
C VAL A 44 -19.86 -17.82 -45.77
N PHE A 45 -20.77 -18.60 -45.19
CA PHE A 45 -21.48 -19.66 -45.92
C PHE A 45 -22.34 -19.11 -47.07
N SER A 46 -23.06 -18.01 -46.83
CA SER A 46 -23.85 -17.33 -47.86
C SER A 46 -22.97 -16.74 -48.97
N SER A 47 -21.80 -16.16 -48.63
CA SER A 47 -20.84 -15.65 -49.63
C SER A 47 -20.26 -16.77 -50.51
N LEU A 48 -19.86 -17.89 -49.92
CA LEU A 48 -19.33 -19.05 -50.66
C LEU A 48 -20.38 -19.64 -51.61
N ALA A 49 -21.64 -19.71 -51.18
CA ALA A 49 -22.74 -20.15 -52.03
C ALA A 49 -22.94 -19.23 -53.25
N VAL A 50 -22.82 -17.92 -53.07
CA VAL A 50 -22.91 -16.94 -54.18
C VAL A 50 -21.74 -17.05 -55.14
N GLU A 51 -20.51 -17.21 -54.63
CA GLU A 51 -19.32 -17.43 -55.46
C GLU A 51 -19.43 -18.72 -56.28
N GLU A 52 -19.91 -19.80 -55.68
CA GLU A 52 -20.10 -21.08 -56.35
C GLU A 52 -21.17 -21.00 -57.44
N MET A 53 -22.30 -20.34 -57.17
CA MET A 53 -23.34 -20.10 -58.18
C MET A 53 -22.83 -19.25 -59.36
N LEU A 54 -22.03 -18.22 -59.10
CA LEU A 54 -21.40 -17.39 -60.14
C LEU A 54 -20.37 -18.18 -60.95
N ALA A 55 -19.58 -19.04 -60.31
CA ALA A 55 -18.58 -19.89 -60.96
C ALA A 55 -19.24 -20.92 -61.88
N ILE A 56 -20.32 -21.58 -61.42
CA ILE A 56 -21.10 -22.52 -62.23
C ILE A 56 -21.71 -21.81 -63.44
N LEU A 57 -22.29 -20.63 -63.23
CA LEU A 57 -22.80 -19.78 -64.31
C LEU A 57 -21.71 -19.17 -65.18
N ALA A 58 -20.42 -19.39 -64.94
CA ALA A 58 -19.33 -19.02 -65.82
C ALA A 58 -18.84 -20.19 -66.67
N GLU A 59 -19.22 -21.43 -66.35
CA GLU A 59 -18.80 -22.63 -67.08
C GLU A 59 -19.38 -22.62 -68.52
N PRO A 60 -18.57 -22.99 -69.54
CA PRO A 60 -19.00 -22.91 -70.94
C PRO A 60 -20.09 -23.92 -71.31
N ASN A 61 -20.13 -25.09 -70.66
CA ASN A 61 -21.07 -26.18 -70.97
C ASN A 61 -22.12 -26.38 -69.86
N VAL A 62 -22.46 -25.33 -69.12
CA VAL A 62 -23.39 -25.42 -67.98
C VAL A 62 -24.77 -25.96 -68.41
N ALA A 63 -25.22 -25.68 -69.63
CA ALA A 63 -26.51 -26.13 -70.16
C ALA A 63 -26.61 -27.65 -70.38
N GLU A 64 -25.48 -28.33 -70.55
CA GLU A 64 -25.43 -29.77 -70.85
C GLU A 64 -25.01 -30.60 -69.62
N SER A 65 -24.60 -29.94 -68.54
CA SER A 65 -24.02 -30.58 -67.36
C SER A 65 -25.03 -30.69 -66.22
N GLU A 66 -25.66 -31.87 -66.11
CA GLU A 66 -26.55 -32.21 -64.99
C GLU A 66 -25.85 -32.05 -63.63
N ALA A 67 -24.56 -32.39 -63.55
CA ALA A 67 -23.75 -32.20 -62.35
C ALA A 67 -23.60 -30.73 -61.95
N SER A 68 -23.59 -29.81 -62.93
CA SER A 68 -23.50 -28.37 -62.67
C SER A 68 -24.84 -27.79 -62.24
N HIS A 69 -25.95 -28.34 -62.76
CA HIS A 69 -27.31 -27.98 -62.30
C HIS A 69 -27.51 -28.41 -60.84
N GLN A 70 -27.09 -29.63 -60.48
CA GLN A 70 -27.18 -30.11 -59.10
C GLN A 70 -26.33 -29.29 -58.13
N ARG A 71 -25.07 -28.99 -58.49
CA ARG A 71 -24.22 -28.11 -57.67
C ARG A 71 -24.83 -26.71 -57.47
N PHE A 72 -25.46 -26.16 -58.52
CA PHE A 72 -26.13 -24.87 -58.42
C PHE A 72 -27.32 -24.92 -57.48
N GLU A 73 -28.16 -25.95 -57.57
CA GLU A 73 -29.31 -26.15 -56.67
C GLU A 73 -28.87 -26.35 -55.22
N ASP A 74 -27.79 -27.09 -54.97
CA ASP A 74 -27.25 -27.27 -53.62
C ASP A 74 -26.63 -25.98 -53.05
N ALA A 75 -25.98 -25.17 -53.90
CA ALA A 75 -25.51 -23.84 -53.51
C ALA A 75 -26.68 -22.88 -53.24
N LEU A 76 -27.73 -22.90 -54.06
CA LEU A 76 -28.93 -22.09 -53.87
C LEU A 76 -29.67 -22.48 -52.59
N ARG A 77 -29.82 -23.77 -52.32
CA ARG A 77 -30.46 -24.28 -51.08
C ARG A 77 -29.69 -23.80 -49.85
N ARG A 78 -28.35 -23.89 -49.87
CA ARG A 78 -27.52 -23.32 -48.79
C ARG A 78 -27.71 -21.82 -48.62
N ALA A 79 -27.83 -21.05 -49.71
CA ALA A 79 -28.10 -19.62 -49.63
C ALA A 79 -29.51 -19.31 -49.09
N GLN A 80 -30.51 -20.14 -49.40
CA GLN A 80 -31.88 -20.03 -48.89
C GLN A 80 -31.97 -20.36 -47.40
N ASP A 81 -31.26 -21.39 -46.96
CA ASP A 81 -31.25 -21.82 -45.56
C ASP A 81 -30.49 -20.85 -44.64
N ASN A 82 -29.60 -20.01 -45.21
CA ASN A 82 -28.75 -19.07 -44.48
C ASN A 82 -29.06 -17.60 -44.81
N VAL A 83 -30.34 -17.27 -45.03
CA VAL A 83 -30.78 -15.87 -45.17
C VAL A 83 -30.69 -15.18 -43.82
N THR A 84 -29.83 -14.17 -43.70
CA THR A 84 -29.58 -13.47 -42.43
C THR A 84 -30.22 -12.09 -42.35
N GLU A 85 -30.44 -11.44 -43.50
CA GLU A 85 -30.98 -10.09 -43.60
C GLU A 85 -32.28 -10.07 -44.42
N ALA A 86 -33.23 -9.20 -44.05
CA ALA A 86 -34.52 -9.07 -44.75
C ALA A 86 -34.35 -8.69 -46.23
N ASP A 87 -33.30 -7.93 -46.55
CA ASP A 87 -32.98 -7.47 -47.90
C ASP A 87 -32.46 -8.59 -48.81
N GLU A 88 -32.04 -9.74 -48.27
CA GLU A 88 -31.55 -10.90 -49.04
C GLU A 88 -32.70 -11.74 -49.62
N THR A 89 -33.84 -11.80 -48.92
CA THR A 89 -35.02 -12.59 -49.31
C THR A 89 -35.49 -12.31 -50.74
N PRO A 90 -35.71 -11.05 -51.17
CA PRO A 90 -36.13 -10.77 -52.54
C PRO A 90 -35.05 -11.12 -53.59
N LEU A 91 -33.77 -11.06 -53.23
CA LEU A 91 -32.66 -11.37 -54.13
C LEU A 91 -32.50 -12.88 -54.34
N VAL A 92 -32.62 -13.66 -53.26
CA VAL A 92 -32.63 -15.13 -53.33
C VAL A 92 -33.85 -15.63 -54.10
N ALA A 93 -35.02 -15.00 -53.92
CA ALA A 93 -36.22 -15.31 -54.70
C ALA A 93 -36.03 -15.02 -56.20
N ALA A 94 -35.37 -13.91 -56.55
CA ALA A 94 -35.06 -13.57 -57.94
C ALA A 94 -34.09 -14.58 -58.58
N VAL A 95 -33.05 -15.00 -57.85
CA VAL A 95 -32.15 -16.08 -58.30
C VAL A 95 -32.92 -17.38 -58.49
N SER A 96 -33.79 -17.74 -57.54
CA SER A 96 -34.59 -18.97 -57.61
C SER A 96 -35.54 -18.97 -58.82
N ALA A 97 -36.20 -17.85 -59.10
CA ALA A 97 -37.12 -17.74 -60.23
C ALA A 97 -36.40 -17.87 -61.59
N GLY A 98 -35.21 -17.27 -61.74
CA GLY A 98 -34.45 -17.27 -62.99
C GLY A 98 -33.57 -18.49 -63.23
N ARG A 99 -33.31 -19.32 -62.21
CA ARG A 99 -32.29 -20.39 -62.26
C ARG A 99 -32.45 -21.38 -63.40
N VAL A 100 -33.68 -21.83 -63.69
CA VAL A 100 -33.93 -22.88 -64.68
C VAL A 100 -33.57 -22.38 -66.09
N GLN A 101 -33.98 -21.15 -66.41
CA GLN A 101 -33.68 -20.53 -67.70
C GLN A 101 -32.19 -20.14 -67.81
N ALA A 102 -31.61 -19.65 -66.72
CA ALA A 102 -30.18 -19.32 -66.66
C ALA A 102 -29.27 -20.54 -66.85
N LEU A 103 -29.62 -21.68 -66.23
CA LEU A 103 -28.91 -22.95 -66.37
C LEU A 103 -29.15 -23.59 -67.74
N ALA A 104 -30.33 -23.40 -68.35
CA ALA A 104 -30.62 -23.84 -69.72
C ALA A 104 -29.86 -23.03 -70.79
N GLY A 105 -29.10 -22.00 -70.40
CA GLY A 105 -28.24 -21.23 -71.31
C GLY A 105 -28.90 -19.99 -71.90
N ASP A 106 -30.07 -19.56 -71.43
CA ASP A 106 -30.69 -18.31 -71.87
C ASP A 106 -29.82 -17.11 -71.47
N PRO A 107 -29.30 -16.32 -72.43
CA PRO A 107 -28.42 -15.20 -72.13
C PRO A 107 -29.12 -14.07 -71.35
N MET A 108 -30.44 -13.90 -71.46
CA MET A 108 -31.16 -12.88 -70.70
C MET A 108 -31.34 -13.33 -69.24
N ALA A 109 -31.91 -14.51 -69.02
CA ALA A 109 -32.07 -15.06 -67.68
C ALA A 109 -30.72 -15.19 -66.93
N ARG A 110 -29.64 -15.58 -67.63
CA ARG A 110 -28.29 -15.65 -67.05
C ARG A 110 -27.78 -14.28 -66.60
N ARG A 111 -28.03 -13.22 -67.37
CA ARG A 111 -27.66 -11.85 -66.96
C ARG A 111 -28.45 -11.40 -65.72
N ASP A 112 -29.74 -11.70 -65.67
CA ASP A 112 -30.61 -11.32 -64.55
C ASP A 112 -30.22 -12.07 -63.27
N VAL A 113 -29.95 -13.37 -63.36
CA VAL A 113 -29.45 -14.16 -62.23
C VAL A 113 -28.07 -13.69 -61.77
N ILE A 114 -27.14 -13.39 -62.69
CA ILE A 114 -25.82 -12.83 -62.32
C ILE A 114 -25.97 -11.46 -61.64
N ALA A 115 -26.88 -10.62 -62.12
CA ALA A 115 -27.15 -9.32 -61.50
C ALA A 115 -27.73 -9.48 -60.08
N ALA A 116 -28.66 -10.41 -59.89
CA ALA A 116 -29.23 -10.74 -58.59
C ALA A 116 -28.17 -11.31 -57.63
N LEU A 117 -27.31 -12.25 -58.09
CA LEU A 117 -26.20 -12.79 -57.30
C LEU A 117 -25.19 -11.72 -56.90
N ARG A 118 -24.85 -10.78 -57.79
CA ARG A 118 -23.97 -9.64 -57.47
C ARG A 118 -24.62 -8.66 -56.49
N ALA A 119 -25.94 -8.47 -56.57
CA ALA A 119 -26.66 -7.68 -55.59
C ALA A 119 -26.65 -8.39 -54.22
N LEU A 120 -26.87 -9.70 -54.19
CA LEU A 120 -26.84 -10.51 -52.97
C LEU A 120 -25.45 -10.47 -52.30
N ALA A 121 -24.38 -10.64 -53.08
CA ALA A 121 -23.01 -10.50 -52.59
C ALA A 121 -22.73 -9.13 -51.96
N ARG A 122 -23.24 -8.04 -52.56
CA ARG A 122 -23.07 -6.68 -52.02
C ARG A 122 -23.81 -6.50 -50.69
N VAL A 123 -25.06 -6.96 -50.60
CA VAL A 123 -25.85 -6.88 -49.35
C VAL A 123 -25.15 -7.62 -48.22
N ASN A 124 -24.67 -8.84 -48.49
CA ASN A 124 -23.94 -9.64 -47.51
C ASN A 124 -22.64 -8.95 -47.07
N HIS A 125 -21.82 -8.48 -48.02
CA HIS A 125 -20.57 -7.76 -47.72
C HIS A 125 -20.81 -6.49 -46.89
N ASP A 126 -21.86 -5.73 -47.20
CA ASP A 126 -22.24 -4.55 -46.43
C ASP A 126 -22.70 -4.91 -45.01
N SER A 127 -23.41 -6.03 -44.84
CA SER A 127 -23.79 -6.54 -43.52
C SER A 127 -22.56 -6.92 -42.70
N MET A 128 -21.61 -7.68 -43.27
CA MET A 128 -20.33 -8.00 -42.64
C MET A 128 -19.58 -6.74 -42.20
N ALA A 129 -19.47 -5.72 -43.07
CA ALA A 129 -18.80 -4.46 -42.75
C ALA A 129 -19.51 -3.68 -41.62
N ARG A 130 -20.86 -3.72 -41.55
CA ARG A 130 -21.62 -3.14 -40.44
C ARG A 130 -21.42 -3.92 -39.14
N ALA A 131 -21.37 -5.25 -39.21
CA ALA A 131 -21.09 -6.11 -38.06
C ALA A 131 -19.68 -5.86 -37.50
N ASP A 132 -18.64 -5.84 -38.35
CA ASP A 132 -17.26 -5.52 -37.95
C ASP A 132 -17.16 -4.12 -37.33
N ARG A 133 -17.80 -3.09 -37.90
CA ARG A 133 -17.83 -1.75 -37.30
C ARG A 133 -18.55 -1.71 -35.95
N ARG A 134 -19.57 -2.53 -35.72
CA ARG A 134 -20.24 -2.65 -34.41
C ARG A 134 -19.33 -3.35 -33.41
N ALA A 135 -18.71 -4.45 -33.82
CA ALA A 135 -17.72 -5.21 -33.07
C ALA A 135 -16.55 -4.33 -32.60
N ARG A 136 -15.92 -3.59 -33.51
CA ARG A 136 -14.81 -2.67 -33.20
C ARG A 136 -15.23 -1.59 -32.21
N ARG A 137 -16.43 -1.00 -32.37
CA ARG A 137 -16.93 0.03 -31.45
C ARG A 137 -17.15 -0.52 -30.04
N LEU A 138 -17.74 -1.70 -29.93
CA LEU A 138 -17.87 -2.43 -28.65
C LEU A 138 -16.49 -2.77 -28.07
N GLY A 139 -15.56 -3.19 -28.93
CA GLY A 139 -14.14 -3.38 -28.66
C GLY A 139 -13.50 -2.19 -27.95
N THR A 140 -13.54 -1.04 -28.61
CA THR A 140 -12.93 0.21 -28.13
C THR A 140 -13.60 0.74 -26.87
N ALA A 141 -14.94 0.63 -26.76
CA ALA A 141 -15.67 1.07 -25.57
C ALA A 141 -15.34 0.18 -24.35
N GLY A 142 -15.24 -1.14 -24.56
CA GLY A 142 -14.82 -2.08 -23.53
C GLY A 142 -13.38 -1.84 -23.07
N ALA A 143 -12.48 -1.54 -24.00
CA ALA A 143 -11.09 -1.19 -23.67
C ALA A 143 -10.98 0.08 -22.82
N TRP A 144 -11.70 1.14 -23.18
CA TRP A 144 -11.74 2.38 -22.37
C TRP A 144 -12.35 2.15 -20.98
N ALA A 145 -13.42 1.35 -20.88
CA ALA A 145 -13.99 0.99 -19.60
C ALA A 145 -12.98 0.24 -18.72
N ALA A 146 -12.27 -0.75 -19.26
CA ALA A 146 -11.22 -1.46 -18.55
C ALA A 146 -10.09 -0.53 -18.08
N ALA A 147 -9.64 0.40 -18.94
CA ALA A 147 -8.60 1.36 -18.61
C ALA A 147 -9.02 2.30 -17.47
N MET A 148 -10.23 2.87 -17.53
CA MET A 148 -10.76 3.75 -16.47
C MET A 148 -10.88 3.04 -15.12
N LEU A 149 -11.33 1.79 -15.14
CA LEU A 149 -11.42 0.99 -13.92
C LEU A 149 -10.06 0.61 -13.37
N GLY A 150 -9.09 0.26 -14.22
CA GLY A 150 -7.72 0.06 -13.80
C GLY A 150 -7.13 1.31 -13.15
N ALA A 151 -7.39 2.49 -13.72
CA ALA A 151 -6.98 3.77 -13.15
C ALA A 151 -7.66 4.04 -11.79
N LEU A 152 -8.96 3.77 -11.67
CA LEU A 152 -9.69 3.91 -10.41
C LEU A 152 -9.16 2.94 -9.35
N ALA A 153 -8.82 1.72 -9.74
CA ALA A 153 -8.23 0.71 -8.87
C ALA A 153 -6.88 1.16 -8.30
N LEU A 154 -6.04 1.69 -9.18
CA LEU A 154 -4.73 2.23 -8.81
C LEU A 154 -4.89 3.42 -7.86
N ALA A 155 -5.82 4.34 -8.15
CA ALA A 155 -6.09 5.49 -7.30
C ALA A 155 -6.57 5.08 -5.89
N LEU A 156 -7.48 4.10 -5.81
CA LEU A 156 -7.93 3.53 -4.55
C LEU A 156 -6.78 2.84 -3.79
N GLY A 157 -5.93 2.09 -4.48
CA GLY A 157 -4.73 1.47 -3.91
C GLY A 157 -3.79 2.50 -3.30
N ILE A 158 -3.48 3.58 -4.03
CA ILE A 158 -2.66 4.70 -3.55
C ILE A 158 -3.31 5.37 -2.34
N MET A 159 -4.63 5.57 -2.36
CA MET A 159 -5.37 6.17 -1.24
C MET A 159 -5.26 5.30 0.03
N VAL A 160 -5.47 4.00 -0.09
CA VAL A 160 -5.38 3.07 1.05
C VAL A 160 -3.95 3.00 1.58
N TYR A 161 -2.95 2.90 0.70
CA TYR A 161 -1.54 2.93 1.09
C TYR A 161 -1.19 4.21 1.87
N ARG A 162 -1.59 5.37 1.33
CA ARG A 162 -1.34 6.67 1.98
C ARG A 162 -2.04 6.76 3.33
N ARG A 163 -3.27 6.25 3.45
CA ARG A 163 -4.00 6.21 4.72
C ARG A 163 -3.31 5.31 5.74
N LEU A 164 -2.83 4.13 5.33
CA LEU A 164 -2.13 3.18 6.20
C LEU A 164 -0.83 3.78 6.73
N ARG A 165 -0.04 4.39 5.84
CA ARG A 165 1.22 5.07 6.17
C ARG A 165 1.00 6.21 7.18
N LEU A 166 0.05 7.10 6.90
CA LEU A 166 -0.20 8.25 7.77
C LEU A 166 -0.84 7.90 9.11
N ARG A 167 -1.64 6.82 9.18
CA ARG A 167 -2.39 6.47 10.40
C ARG A 167 -1.75 5.37 11.24
N LEU A 168 -0.91 4.50 10.68
CA LEU A 168 -0.30 3.40 11.42
C LEU A 168 1.22 3.49 11.46
N GLU A 169 1.86 3.61 10.29
CA GLU A 169 3.33 3.59 10.19
C GLU A 169 3.97 4.74 10.97
N LEU A 170 3.58 6.00 10.66
CA LEU A 170 4.12 7.19 11.34
C LEU A 170 3.90 7.18 12.86
N PRO A 171 2.69 6.91 13.39
CA PRO A 171 2.49 6.82 14.84
C PRO A 171 3.32 5.75 15.54
N VAL A 172 3.53 4.60 14.90
CA VAL A 172 4.37 3.52 15.44
C VAL A 172 5.84 3.93 15.44
N GLU A 173 6.28 4.64 14.41
CA GLU A 173 7.65 5.17 14.34
C GLU A 173 7.91 6.19 15.46
N ILE A 174 6.94 7.08 15.76
CA ILE A 174 7.02 8.02 16.89
C ILE A 174 7.16 7.26 18.21
N LEU A 175 6.39 6.19 18.43
CA LEU A 175 6.51 5.36 19.64
C LEU A 175 7.92 4.78 19.78
N ARG A 176 8.45 4.18 18.70
CA ARG A 176 9.81 3.61 18.67
C ARG A 176 10.86 4.66 19.00
N HIS A 177 10.81 5.81 18.33
CA HIS A 177 11.78 6.89 18.52
C HIS A 177 11.72 7.49 19.93
N THR A 178 10.53 7.53 20.55
CA THR A 178 10.39 8.01 21.93
C THR A 178 11.06 7.05 22.91
N LEU A 179 10.85 5.73 22.74
CA LEU A 179 11.49 4.70 23.55
C LEU A 179 13.02 4.71 23.41
N GLU A 180 13.53 4.89 22.20
CA GLU A 180 14.97 5.03 21.95
C GLU A 180 15.57 6.23 22.69
N ARG A 181 14.93 7.40 22.62
CA ARG A 181 15.37 8.60 23.36
C ARG A 181 15.37 8.41 24.88
N VAL A 182 14.35 7.74 25.43
CA VAL A 182 14.31 7.41 26.85
C VAL A 182 15.47 6.47 27.22
N ARG A 183 15.77 5.48 26.36
CA ARG A 183 16.90 4.55 26.57
C ARG A 183 18.25 5.26 26.52
N GLU A 184 18.37 6.30 25.71
CA GLU A 184 19.56 7.17 25.63
C GLU A 184 19.68 8.15 26.82
N GLY A 185 18.71 8.16 27.74
CA GLY A 185 18.76 8.96 28.97
C GLY A 185 18.00 10.29 28.90
N ASP A 186 17.26 10.56 27.82
CA ASP A 186 16.39 11.73 27.74
C ASP A 186 15.11 11.52 28.55
N LEU A 187 15.15 11.93 29.82
CA LEU A 187 14.04 11.80 30.76
C LEU A 187 12.82 12.69 30.42
N ARG A 188 12.99 13.63 29.47
CA ARG A 188 11.92 14.53 29.02
C ARG A 188 11.23 14.06 27.74
N ALA A 189 11.70 12.97 27.13
CA ALA A 189 11.05 12.41 25.96
C ALA A 189 9.60 12.00 26.28
N ARG A 190 8.66 12.45 25.46
CA ARG A 190 7.24 12.13 25.56
C ARG A 190 6.68 11.79 24.19
N CYS A 191 5.75 10.85 24.18
CA CYS A 191 5.11 10.41 22.94
C CYS A 191 3.87 11.28 22.69
N VAL A 192 3.86 12.05 21.60
CA VAL A 192 2.71 12.86 21.19
C VAL A 192 2.19 12.35 19.86
N VAL A 193 1.16 11.51 19.89
CA VAL A 193 0.49 11.00 18.70
C VAL A 193 -0.82 11.76 18.51
N SER A 194 -0.78 12.82 17.70
CA SER A 194 -1.95 13.66 17.42
C SER A 194 -2.87 13.04 16.36
N ALA A 195 -2.30 12.37 15.37
CA ALA A 195 -3.02 11.74 14.27
C ALA A 195 -2.82 10.22 14.33
N GLY A 196 -3.92 9.45 14.38
CA GLY A 196 -3.87 7.99 14.43
C GLY A 196 -5.16 7.39 14.99
N PRO A 197 -5.36 6.07 14.89
CA PRO A 197 -6.47 5.38 15.51
C PRO A 197 -6.49 5.58 17.03
N VAL A 198 -7.67 5.43 17.63
CA VAL A 198 -7.88 5.60 19.07
C VAL A 198 -6.95 4.68 19.87
N GLU A 199 -6.76 3.44 19.40
CA GLU A 199 -5.90 2.44 20.04
C GLU A 199 -4.44 2.89 20.11
N VAL A 200 -3.87 3.41 19.03
CA VAL A 200 -2.47 3.87 19.03
C VAL A 200 -2.30 5.09 19.93
N ARG A 201 -3.27 6.00 19.92
CA ARG A 201 -3.27 7.15 20.86
C ARG A 201 -3.47 6.73 22.32
N GLN A 202 -4.16 5.62 22.57
CA GLN A 202 -4.30 5.07 23.92
C GLN A 202 -2.96 4.50 24.38
N ILE A 203 -2.30 3.69 23.55
CA ILE A 203 -0.95 3.15 23.83
C ILE A 203 0.05 4.28 24.12
N ALA A 204 0.06 5.35 23.31
CA ALA A 204 0.93 6.50 23.56
C ALA A 204 0.68 7.18 24.91
N ARG A 205 -0.60 7.31 25.32
CA ARG A 205 -0.97 7.85 26.63
C ARG A 205 -0.57 6.93 27.77
N ASP A 206 -0.81 5.64 27.63
CA ASP A 206 -0.47 4.63 28.64
C ASP A 206 1.06 4.55 28.82
N LEU A 207 1.82 4.63 27.72
CA LEU A 207 3.28 4.71 27.75
C LEU A 207 3.76 5.95 28.51
N ASN A 208 3.21 7.13 28.22
CA ASN A 208 3.57 8.35 28.94
C ASN A 208 3.26 8.23 30.44
N ALA A 209 2.12 7.64 30.81
CA ALA A 209 1.75 7.43 32.21
C ALA A 209 2.71 6.49 32.95
N VAL A 210 3.20 5.43 32.28
CA VAL A 210 4.23 4.53 32.83
C VAL A 210 5.55 5.26 33.01
N LEU A 211 5.98 6.02 31.99
CA LEU A 211 7.20 6.82 32.05
C LEU A 211 7.14 7.84 33.20
N ASP A 212 6.00 8.54 33.37
CA ASP A 212 5.82 9.52 34.44
C ASP A 212 5.96 8.89 35.84
N ARG A 213 5.38 7.69 36.05
CA ARG A 213 5.55 6.95 37.32
C ARG A 213 7.02 6.58 37.55
N TRP A 214 7.68 6.02 36.55
CA TRP A 214 9.07 5.60 36.65
C TRP A 214 10.01 6.78 36.95
N PHE A 215 9.79 7.94 36.33
CA PHE A 215 10.56 9.15 36.62
C PHE A 215 10.28 9.70 38.02
N THR A 216 9.02 9.64 38.48
CA THR A 216 8.65 10.10 39.82
C THR A 216 9.28 9.22 40.91
N GLU A 217 9.21 7.90 40.76
CA GLU A 217 9.84 6.94 41.67
C GLU A 217 11.36 7.08 41.69
N SER A 218 11.98 7.22 40.50
CA SER A 218 13.43 7.43 40.37
C SER A 218 13.88 8.76 40.98
N ALA A 219 13.06 9.81 40.89
CA ALA A 219 13.34 11.10 41.51
C ALA A 219 13.24 11.02 43.04
N HIS A 220 12.22 10.33 43.57
CA HIS A 220 12.05 10.12 45.01
C HIS A 220 13.18 9.25 45.61
N ALA A 221 13.61 8.19 44.90
CA ALA A 221 14.74 7.37 45.31
C ALA A 221 16.06 8.17 45.40
N LYS A 222 16.29 9.11 44.47
CA LYS A 222 17.47 9.99 44.51
C LYS A 222 17.40 11.07 45.58
N SER A 223 16.19 11.47 46.00
CA SER A 223 15.95 12.51 47.00
C SER A 223 15.65 11.98 48.41
N SER A 224 16.24 10.83 48.79
CA SER A 224 16.03 10.24 50.12
C SER A 224 16.28 11.25 51.26
N PRO A 225 15.41 11.31 52.29
CA PRO A 225 15.56 12.21 53.44
C PRO A 225 16.93 12.08 54.12
N ALA A 226 17.50 10.87 54.16
CA ALA A 226 18.83 10.62 54.72
C ALA A 226 19.95 11.39 54.01
N ARG A 227 19.83 11.65 52.70
CA ARG A 227 20.83 12.43 51.94
C ARG A 227 20.66 13.94 52.14
N ARG A 228 19.42 14.40 52.36
CA ARG A 228 19.14 15.80 52.73
C ARG A 228 19.66 16.07 54.13
N GLU A 229 19.36 15.20 55.08
CA GLU A 229 19.85 15.25 56.46
C GLU A 229 21.39 15.20 56.52
N ALA A 230 22.04 14.32 55.76
CA ALA A 230 23.50 14.30 55.65
C ALA A 230 24.08 15.59 55.02
N THR A 231 23.36 16.22 54.09
CA THR A 231 23.80 17.49 53.48
C THR A 231 23.62 18.66 54.46
N GLU A 232 22.54 18.67 55.24
CA GLU A 232 22.28 19.66 56.28
C GLU A 232 23.27 19.51 57.45
N LEU A 233 23.52 18.29 57.91
CA LEU A 233 24.58 17.97 58.88
C LEU A 233 25.95 18.43 58.38
N ARG A 234 26.28 18.19 57.11
CA ARG A 234 27.55 18.65 56.53
C ARG A 234 27.66 20.18 56.51
N ARG A 235 26.56 20.90 56.24
CA ARG A 235 26.51 22.37 56.30
C ARG A 235 26.66 22.89 57.73
N LEU A 236 26.00 22.25 58.70
CA LEU A 236 26.12 22.59 60.12
C LEU A 236 27.53 22.32 60.65
N LEU A 237 28.16 21.22 60.24
CA LEU A 237 29.54 20.90 60.59
C LEU A 237 30.52 21.91 59.99
N ALA A 238 30.36 22.30 58.73
CA ALA A 238 31.17 23.34 58.11
C ALA A 238 31.05 24.68 58.86
N TRP A 239 29.81 25.09 59.18
CA TRP A 239 29.57 26.30 59.96
C TRP A 239 30.18 26.24 61.37
N ALA A 240 30.07 25.11 62.07
CA ALA A 240 30.66 24.95 63.40
C ALA A 240 32.20 24.94 63.37
N LEU A 241 32.80 24.41 62.31
CA LEU A 241 34.25 24.46 62.10
C LEU A 241 34.73 25.90 61.86
N ASP A 242 34.00 26.68 61.07
CA ASP A 242 34.34 28.08 60.77
C ASP A 242 34.24 29.01 61.98
N GLN A 243 33.47 28.64 63.02
CA GLN A 243 33.40 29.39 64.28
C GLN A 243 34.64 29.19 65.18
N GLN A 244 35.51 28.22 64.87
CA GLN A 244 36.76 28.01 65.60
C GLN A 244 37.81 29.02 65.13
N GLN A 245 38.39 29.78 66.06
CA GLN A 245 39.42 30.78 65.75
C GLN A 245 40.79 30.15 65.42
N LEU A 246 41.01 28.88 65.81
CA LEU A 246 42.26 28.18 65.54
C LEU A 246 42.18 27.41 64.21
N PRO A 247 43.25 27.38 63.40
CA PRO A 247 43.33 26.55 62.21
C PRO A 247 43.00 25.09 62.54
N THR A 248 41.93 24.57 61.94
CA THR A 248 41.36 23.25 62.23
C THR A 248 41.13 22.47 60.94
N LEU A 249 41.61 21.23 60.93
CA LEU A 249 41.49 20.27 59.84
C LEU A 249 40.78 19.01 60.34
N VAL A 250 39.86 18.47 59.54
CA VAL A 250 39.20 17.19 59.82
C VAL A 250 39.63 16.17 58.77
N LEU A 251 40.11 15.03 59.25
CA LEU A 251 40.65 13.94 58.45
C LEU A 251 39.76 12.69 58.53
N ASP A 252 39.74 11.89 57.47
CA ASP A 252 39.17 10.54 57.49
C ASP A 252 40.16 9.52 58.12
N ALA A 253 39.74 8.26 58.18
CA ALA A 253 40.56 7.19 58.74
C ALA A 253 41.86 6.99 57.95
N GLU A 254 41.79 7.24 56.64
CA GLU A 254 42.86 7.13 55.66
C GLU A 254 43.80 8.35 55.64
N GLY A 255 43.50 9.41 56.41
CA GLY A 255 44.33 10.61 56.53
C GLY A 255 44.09 11.66 55.44
N ASN A 256 43.04 11.53 54.63
CA ASN A 256 42.64 12.55 53.66
C ASN A 256 41.87 13.66 54.36
N THR A 257 42.01 14.88 53.84
CA THR A 257 41.24 16.03 54.31
C THR A 257 39.78 15.92 53.87
N VAL A 258 38.88 15.85 54.86
CA VAL A 258 37.42 15.79 54.64
C VAL A 258 36.79 17.17 54.76
N ALA A 259 37.30 18.01 55.67
CA ALA A 259 36.87 19.39 55.88
C ALA A 259 37.99 20.22 56.53
N MET A 260 37.96 21.54 56.35
CA MET A 260 38.85 22.49 57.01
C MET A 260 38.09 23.78 57.28
N ASN A 261 38.45 24.50 58.33
CA ASN A 261 37.87 25.83 58.58
C ASN A 261 38.57 26.92 57.76
N GLN A 262 37.97 28.11 57.70
CA GLN A 262 38.51 29.24 56.96
C GLN A 262 39.94 29.63 57.39
N ALA A 263 40.26 29.57 58.68
CA ALA A 263 41.61 29.87 59.21
C ALA A 263 42.71 28.91 58.71
N MET A 264 42.33 27.72 58.22
CA MET A 264 43.25 26.75 57.62
C MET A 264 43.55 27.05 56.14
N GLN A 265 42.70 27.81 55.44
CA GLN A 265 42.86 28.06 54.00
C GLN A 265 44.10 28.90 53.65
N GLU A 266 44.58 29.69 54.60
CA GLU A 266 45.75 30.56 54.43
C GLU A 266 47.07 29.88 54.86
N LEU A 267 47.00 28.63 55.33
CA LEU A 267 48.14 27.88 55.86
C LEU A 267 48.39 26.61 55.04
N GLU A 268 49.64 26.19 54.93
CA GLU A 268 49.95 24.89 54.34
C GLU A 268 49.48 23.76 55.29
N PRO A 269 48.84 22.70 54.75
CA PRO A 269 48.37 21.59 55.55
C PRO A 269 49.54 20.88 56.25
N PRO A 270 49.37 20.48 57.52
CA PRO A 270 50.43 19.79 58.24
C PRO A 270 50.78 18.47 57.56
N GLN A 271 52.06 18.15 57.50
CA GLN A 271 52.49 16.81 57.07
C GLN A 271 52.12 15.81 58.16
N ILE A 272 51.44 14.74 57.74
CA ILE A 272 51.02 13.63 58.59
C ILE A 272 51.86 12.44 58.17
N ASP A 273 52.59 11.85 59.11
CA ASP A 273 53.41 10.69 58.82
C ASP A 273 52.56 9.41 58.68
N ALA A 274 53.18 8.34 58.17
CA ALA A 274 52.52 7.05 57.98
C ALA A 274 52.07 6.39 59.31
N THR A 275 52.52 6.90 60.46
CA THR A 275 52.12 6.49 61.80
C THR A 275 50.99 7.33 62.39
N GLY A 276 50.53 8.36 61.66
CA GLY A 276 49.45 9.26 62.07
C GLY A 276 49.88 10.36 63.04
N ALA A 277 51.18 10.58 63.26
CA ALA A 277 51.67 11.70 64.03
C ALA A 277 51.67 12.97 63.17
N VAL A 278 51.30 14.08 63.79
CA VAL A 278 51.19 15.39 63.13
C VAL A 278 52.44 16.21 63.44
N ALA A 279 52.85 17.05 62.49
CA ALA A 279 53.96 17.99 62.63
C ALA A 279 53.93 18.82 63.93
N GLU A 280 55.12 19.20 64.40
CA GLU A 280 55.33 19.96 65.64
C GLU A 280 54.50 21.27 65.65
N GLY A 281 53.75 21.52 66.72
CA GLY A 281 52.81 22.63 66.81
C GLY A 281 51.36 22.30 66.40
N TRP A 282 51.04 21.03 66.12
CA TRP A 282 49.68 20.56 65.88
C TRP A 282 49.28 19.46 66.88
N VAL A 283 48.01 19.46 67.26
CA VAL A 283 47.40 18.48 68.16
C VAL A 283 46.30 17.75 67.39
N ALA A 284 46.47 16.44 67.24
CA ALA A 284 45.41 15.56 66.75
C ALA A 284 44.57 15.03 67.92
N ARG A 285 43.26 15.00 67.75
CA ARG A 285 42.31 14.34 68.64
C ARG A 285 41.36 13.50 67.80
N ASP A 286 41.18 12.25 68.21
CA ASP A 286 40.16 11.39 67.62
C ASP A 286 38.78 11.84 68.13
N LEU A 287 37.80 11.91 67.22
CA LEU A 287 36.43 12.25 67.59
C LEU A 287 35.69 10.99 68.04
N ASP A 288 35.39 10.93 69.34
CA ASP A 288 34.74 9.78 69.98
C ASP A 288 33.50 9.30 69.21
N GLY A 289 33.47 8.00 68.90
CA GLY A 289 32.37 7.36 68.17
C GLY A 289 32.38 7.57 66.66
N THR A 290 33.42 8.18 66.09
CA THR A 290 33.58 8.35 64.63
C THR A 290 34.95 7.88 64.16
N SER A 291 35.10 7.66 62.85
CA SER A 291 36.40 7.38 62.23
C SER A 291 37.16 8.66 61.83
N LEU A 292 36.73 9.82 62.35
CA LEU A 292 37.26 11.13 61.98
C LEU A 292 38.28 11.60 63.01
N ARG A 293 39.34 12.25 62.53
CA ARG A 293 40.37 12.87 63.38
C ARG A 293 40.37 14.36 63.18
N LEU A 294 40.41 15.09 64.29
CA LEU A 294 40.43 16.54 64.30
C LEU A 294 41.85 17.01 64.64
N VAL A 295 42.45 17.77 63.73
CA VAL A 295 43.81 18.28 63.82
C VAL A 295 43.75 19.79 63.98
N GLN A 296 44.27 20.30 65.09
CA GLN A 296 44.24 21.72 65.43
C GLN A 296 45.65 22.23 65.71
N ARG A 297 45.92 23.48 65.36
CA ARG A 297 47.20 24.11 65.72
C ARG A 297 47.24 24.37 67.23
N ALA A 298 48.30 23.92 67.90
CA ALA A 298 48.58 24.25 69.29
C ALA A 298 48.88 25.75 69.42
N VAL A 299 48.32 26.38 70.45
CA VAL A 299 48.63 27.78 70.83
C VAL A 299 50.00 27.85 71.48
#